data_AF-A0A7S0QC87-F1
#
_entry.id   AF-A0A7S0QC87-F1
#
_cell.length_a   1.000
_cell.length_b   1.000
_cell.length_c   1.000
_cell.angle_alpha   90.00
_cell.angle_beta   90.00
_cell.angle_gamma   90.00
#
_symmetry.space_group_name_H-M   'P 1'
#
loop_
_entity.id
_entity.type
_entity.pdbx_description
1 polymer ?
#
loop_
_entity_poly.entity_id
_entity_poly.type
_entity_poly.pdbx_seq_one_letter_code
_entity_poly.pdbx_strand_id
1 'polypeptide(L)'
;HRRCGRGGGEPGGGGERADARPAQGEVTSSRGKILINHVIQVVRQAPRRLRVRWGALLHDVGKPATARVDPGTRAVSFRDHELVGAGMVDGIMAGIGYPAKFRREVATLVLRSGRIRNLDPHGSLHTVLAKAEARNRARGPALAKPGVPLFIGKSGAAGLRRLLSLSGPLFDDLLDLYLADCTSTRTHRQAEHKARGALLLGLARSTVARDLRS
;
A
#
# COMPACT_ATOMS: atom_id res chain seq x y z
N HIS A 1 7.76 -78.49 -38.87
CA HIS A 1 7.35 -78.92 -37.52
C HIS A 1 8.61 -79.09 -36.67
N ARG A 2 8.69 -78.43 -35.49
CA ARG A 2 9.79 -78.42 -34.48
C ARG A 2 11.04 -77.62 -34.89
N ARG A 3 11.75 -76.86 -34.05
CA ARG A 3 11.62 -76.38 -32.65
C ARG A 3 12.66 -75.26 -32.44
N CYS A 4 12.33 -74.28 -31.59
CA CYS A 4 13.15 -73.48 -30.65
C CYS A 4 14.60 -73.00 -30.99
N GLY A 5 14.84 -71.70 -30.79
CA GLY A 5 16.00 -71.24 -30.00
C GLY A 5 16.71 -69.92 -30.38
N ARG A 6 16.64 -68.94 -29.46
CA ARG A 6 17.64 -67.88 -29.12
C ARG A 6 17.90 -66.67 -30.05
N GLY A 7 17.54 -65.48 -29.54
CA GLY A 7 18.50 -64.52 -28.96
C GLY A 7 19.11 -63.41 -29.86
N GLY A 8 18.92 -62.14 -29.44
CA GLY A 8 19.83 -61.01 -29.72
C GLY A 8 19.21 -59.80 -30.41
N GLY A 9 19.39 -58.59 -29.86
CA GLY A 9 19.24 -57.33 -30.63
C GLY A 9 18.65 -56.10 -29.91
N GLU A 10 19.43 -55.51 -29.00
CA GLU A 10 19.68 -54.05 -28.79
C GLU A 10 18.59 -52.97 -28.50
N PRO A 11 18.99 -51.84 -27.87
CA PRO A 11 18.13 -50.87 -27.18
C PRO A 11 17.91 -49.55 -27.95
N GLY A 12 16.83 -48.82 -27.69
CA GLY A 12 16.72 -47.44 -28.16
C GLY A 12 15.37 -46.74 -27.91
N GLY A 13 15.46 -45.54 -27.30
CA GLY A 13 14.43 -44.49 -27.32
C GLY A 13 13.36 -44.64 -26.22
N GLY A 14 13.22 -43.76 -25.22
CA GLY A 14 13.47 -42.33 -25.22
C GLY A 14 12.12 -41.61 -25.18
N GLY A 15 11.69 -41.21 -23.97
CA GLY A 15 10.69 -40.17 -23.78
C GLY A 15 9.30 -40.64 -23.34
N GLU A 16 9.03 -40.55 -22.03
CA GLU A 16 7.92 -39.71 -21.59
C GLU A 16 8.17 -39.29 -20.15
N ARG A 17 8.62 -38.04 -19.99
CA ARG A 17 8.61 -37.36 -18.70
C ARG A 17 7.15 -37.18 -18.35
N ALA A 18 6.65 -37.99 -17.43
CA ALA A 18 5.41 -37.70 -16.72
C ALA A 18 5.62 -36.38 -15.98
N ASP A 19 5.20 -35.30 -16.61
CA ASP A 19 5.20 -33.95 -16.08
C ASP A 19 4.11 -33.89 -15.00
N ALA A 20 4.44 -34.46 -13.84
CA ALA A 20 3.63 -34.39 -12.65
C ALA A 20 3.56 -32.92 -12.23
N ARG A 21 2.56 -32.21 -12.74
CA ARG A 21 2.14 -30.91 -12.23
C ARG A 21 2.01 -31.06 -10.71
N PRO A 22 2.79 -30.31 -9.90
CA PRO A 22 2.57 -30.37 -8.47
C PRO A 22 1.14 -29.89 -8.22
N ALA A 23 0.39 -30.72 -7.51
CA ALA A 23 -0.94 -30.38 -7.02
C ALA A 23 -0.89 -28.99 -6.41
N GLN A 24 -1.71 -28.08 -6.94
CA GLN A 24 -1.93 -26.77 -6.36
C GLN A 24 -2.60 -27.00 -5.00
N GLY A 25 -1.79 -27.24 -3.98
CA GLY A 25 -2.25 -27.24 -2.60
C GLY A 25 -2.91 -25.90 -2.35
N GLU A 26 -4.12 -25.94 -1.81
CA GLU A 26 -4.90 -24.76 -1.47
C GLU A 26 -4.18 -23.99 -0.35
N VAL A 27 -3.24 -23.13 -0.72
CA VAL A 27 -2.50 -22.28 0.22
C VAL A 27 -3.36 -21.07 0.55
N THR A 28 -4.48 -21.26 1.24
CA THR A 28 -5.07 -20.16 2.02
C THR A 28 -4.38 -20.09 3.38
N SER A 29 -3.08 -19.79 3.34
CA SER A 29 -2.29 -19.45 4.53
C SER A 29 -3.07 -18.43 5.37
N SER A 30 -3.05 -18.58 6.71
CA SER A 30 -3.65 -17.62 7.65
C SER A 30 -3.23 -16.17 7.35
N ARG A 31 -2.03 -15.97 6.77
CA ARG A 31 -1.52 -14.67 6.33
C ARG A 31 -2.24 -14.13 5.09
N GLY A 32 -2.59 -14.99 4.14
CA GLY A 32 -3.41 -14.61 2.99
C GLY A 32 -4.79 -14.16 3.41
N LYS A 33 -5.38 -14.83 4.42
CA LYS A 33 -6.66 -14.45 5.04
C LYS A 33 -6.58 -13.08 5.74
N ILE A 34 -5.45 -12.77 6.40
CA ILE A 34 -5.23 -11.45 7.01
C ILE A 34 -5.15 -10.35 5.94
N LEU A 35 -4.42 -10.59 4.85
CA LEU A 35 -4.27 -9.61 3.77
C LEU A 35 -5.61 -9.32 3.08
N ILE A 36 -6.36 -10.35 2.67
CA ILE A 36 -7.64 -10.15 1.97
C ILE A 36 -8.67 -9.45 2.85
N ASN A 37 -8.76 -9.81 4.14
CA ASN A 37 -9.69 -9.16 5.06
C ASN A 37 -9.35 -7.67 5.27
N HIS A 38 -8.06 -7.35 5.37
CA HIS A 38 -7.59 -5.97 5.40
C HIS A 38 -8.03 -5.22 4.13
N VAL A 39 -7.74 -5.75 2.94
CA VAL A 39 -8.11 -5.12 1.67
C VAL A 39 -9.61 -4.90 1.56
N ILE A 40 -10.43 -5.89 1.92
CA ILE A 40 -11.90 -5.76 1.95
C ILE A 40 -12.32 -4.59 2.86
N GLN A 41 -11.72 -4.49 4.04
CA GLN A 41 -12.03 -3.42 4.98
C GLN A 41 -11.62 -2.04 4.43
N VAL A 42 -10.46 -1.91 3.78
CA VAL A 42 -10.02 -0.65 3.14
C VAL A 42 -10.98 -0.26 2.01
N VAL A 43 -11.37 -1.20 1.14
CA VAL A 43 -12.31 -0.94 0.04
C VAL A 43 -13.69 -0.50 0.56
N ARG A 44 -14.15 -1.06 1.69
CA ARG A 44 -15.41 -0.66 2.33
C ARG A 44 -15.36 0.76 2.89
N GLN A 45 -14.21 1.19 3.40
CA GLN A 45 -14.01 2.54 3.94
C GLN A 45 -13.75 3.59 2.87
N ALA A 46 -13.20 3.18 1.72
CA ALA A 46 -12.88 4.08 0.63
C ALA A 46 -14.14 4.78 0.05
N PRO A 47 -14.04 6.08 -0.29
CA PRO A 47 -15.14 6.79 -0.93
C PRO A 47 -15.59 6.10 -2.22
N ARG A 48 -16.84 6.34 -2.64
CA ARG A 48 -17.43 5.77 -3.87
C ARG A 48 -16.88 6.37 -5.16
N ARG A 49 -15.61 6.78 -5.18
CA ARG A 49 -14.89 7.22 -6.37
C ARG A 49 -14.10 6.04 -6.92
N LEU A 50 -14.31 5.73 -8.20
CA LEU A 50 -13.80 4.50 -8.82
C LEU A 50 -12.28 4.37 -8.69
N ARG A 51 -11.54 5.47 -8.90
CA ARG A 51 -10.08 5.51 -8.79
C ARG A 51 -9.57 5.13 -7.39
N VAL A 52 -10.19 5.68 -6.35
CA VAL A 52 -9.81 5.40 -4.95
C VAL A 52 -10.16 3.98 -4.57
N ARG A 53 -11.28 3.43 -5.06
CA ARG A 53 -11.64 2.02 -4.83
C ARG A 53 -10.68 1.04 -5.48
N TRP A 54 -10.25 1.32 -6.71
CA TRP A 54 -9.18 0.53 -7.35
C TRP A 54 -7.85 0.66 -6.61
N GLY A 55 -7.50 1.88 -6.18
CA GLY A 55 -6.36 2.10 -5.30
C GLY A 55 -6.43 1.26 -4.03
N ALA A 56 -7.57 1.29 -3.32
CA ALA A 56 -7.82 0.51 -2.11
C ALA A 56 -7.69 -1.00 -2.34
N LEU A 57 -8.25 -1.50 -3.44
CA LEU A 57 -8.20 -2.92 -3.79
C LEU A 57 -6.77 -3.39 -4.08
N LEU A 58 -5.94 -2.54 -4.71
CA LEU A 58 -4.64 -2.93 -5.26
C LEU A 58 -3.42 -2.37 -4.49
N HIS A 59 -3.61 -1.54 -3.45
CA HIS A 59 -2.50 -0.84 -2.79
C HIS A 59 -1.41 -1.77 -2.25
N ASP A 60 -1.79 -2.99 -1.85
CA ASP A 60 -0.90 -4.01 -1.30
C ASP A 60 -0.65 -5.19 -2.26
N VAL A 61 -1.04 -5.08 -3.54
CA VAL A 61 -0.95 -6.20 -4.51
C VAL A 61 0.48 -6.74 -4.69
N GLY A 62 1.49 -5.91 -4.45
CA GLY A 62 2.89 -6.31 -4.51
C GLY A 62 3.42 -7.05 -3.29
N LYS A 63 2.69 -7.09 -2.16
CA LYS A 63 3.19 -7.74 -0.92
C LYS A 63 3.53 -9.22 -1.12
N PRO A 64 2.68 -10.06 -1.73
CA PRO A 64 3.02 -11.47 -1.94
C PRO A 64 4.28 -11.66 -2.79
N ALA A 65 4.44 -10.88 -3.86
CA ALA A 65 5.58 -10.95 -4.77
C ALA A 65 6.91 -10.47 -4.16
N THR A 66 6.85 -9.64 -3.12
CA THR A 66 8.03 -9.04 -2.45
C THR A 66 8.29 -9.60 -1.06
N ALA A 67 7.52 -10.59 -0.62
CA ALA A 67 7.67 -11.21 0.68
C ALA A 67 9.05 -11.87 0.79
N ARG A 68 9.88 -11.39 1.72
CA ARG A 68 11.17 -12.01 2.05
C ARG A 68 11.20 -12.36 3.53
N VAL A 69 11.57 -13.60 3.83
CA VAL A 69 11.78 -14.08 5.19
C VAL A 69 13.24 -13.85 5.56
N ASP A 70 13.47 -13.12 6.64
CA ASP A 70 14.79 -12.98 7.23
C ASP A 70 15.21 -14.32 7.88
N PRO A 71 16.35 -14.91 7.49
CA PRO A 71 16.73 -16.24 7.95
C PRO A 71 17.09 -16.30 9.45
N GLY A 72 17.49 -15.19 10.07
CA GLY A 72 17.85 -15.15 11.49
C GLY A 72 16.67 -14.88 12.41
N THR A 73 15.84 -13.91 12.06
CA THR A 73 14.71 -13.44 12.89
C THR A 73 13.39 -14.11 12.53
N ARG A 74 13.32 -14.79 11.38
CA ARG A 74 12.08 -15.28 10.73
C ARG A 74 11.06 -14.17 10.44
N ALA A 75 11.45 -12.90 10.54
CA ALA A 75 10.60 -11.76 10.23
C ALA A 75 10.34 -11.69 8.73
N VAL A 76 9.11 -11.35 8.35
CA VAL A 76 8.75 -11.13 6.94
C VAL A 76 8.83 -9.64 6.64
N SER A 77 9.54 -9.31 5.55
CA SER A 77 9.62 -7.94 5.03
C SER A 77 9.02 -7.86 3.63
N PHE A 78 8.50 -6.69 3.28
CA PHE A 78 7.86 -6.38 1.99
C PHE A 78 8.49 -5.14 1.38
N ARG A 79 9.81 -5.18 1.18
CA ARG A 79 10.55 -4.04 0.64
C ARG A 79 10.10 -3.75 -0.80
N ASP A 80 9.88 -2.48 -1.10
CA ASP A 80 9.51 -1.97 -2.43
C ASP A 80 8.23 -2.58 -3.03
N HIS A 81 7.34 -3.09 -2.19
CA HIS A 81 6.08 -3.70 -2.63
C HIS A 81 5.16 -2.71 -3.34
N GLU A 82 5.25 -1.42 -3.02
CA GLU A 82 4.50 -0.37 -3.72
C GLU A 82 4.99 -0.19 -5.16
N LEU A 83 6.31 -0.32 -5.39
CA LEU A 83 6.91 -0.22 -6.73
C LEU A 83 6.53 -1.43 -7.59
N VAL A 84 6.69 -2.64 -7.05
CA VAL A 84 6.28 -3.87 -7.71
C VAL A 84 4.77 -3.87 -7.96
N GLY A 85 3.98 -3.50 -6.95
CA GLY A 85 2.53 -3.43 -7.04
C GLY A 85 2.05 -2.46 -8.11
N ALA A 86 2.65 -1.28 -8.22
CA ALA A 86 2.33 -0.31 -9.28
C ALA A 86 2.60 -0.87 -10.69
N GLY A 87 3.66 -1.67 -10.87
CA GLY A 87 3.92 -2.38 -12.11
C GLY A 87 2.85 -3.43 -12.44
N MET A 88 2.33 -4.12 -11.41
CA MET A 88 1.26 -5.12 -11.58
C MET A 88 -0.09 -4.50 -11.96
N VAL A 89 -0.40 -3.30 -11.46
CA VAL A 89 -1.67 -2.58 -11.73
C VAL A 89 -1.92 -2.43 -13.23
N ASP A 90 -0.89 -2.07 -14.02
CA ASP A 90 -1.06 -1.85 -15.45
C ASP A 90 -1.51 -3.13 -16.17
N GLY A 91 -0.86 -4.27 -15.90
CA GLY A 91 -1.20 -5.57 -16.46
C GLY A 91 -2.59 -6.06 -16.04
N ILE A 92 -2.89 -5.99 -14.73
CA ILE A 92 -4.20 -6.41 -14.18
C ILE A 92 -5.33 -5.62 -14.83
N MET A 93 -5.21 -4.30 -14.86
CA MET A 93 -6.29 -3.45 -15.36
C MET A 93 -6.39 -3.42 -16.89
N ALA A 94 -5.29 -3.68 -17.62
CA ALA A 94 -5.34 -3.92 -19.07
C ALA A 94 -6.17 -5.16 -19.39
N GLY A 95 -5.94 -6.26 -18.66
CA GLY A 95 -6.70 -7.51 -18.83
C GLY A 95 -8.20 -7.35 -18.61
N ILE A 96 -8.62 -6.31 -17.86
CA ILE A 96 -10.02 -5.98 -17.57
C ILE A 96 -10.55 -4.87 -18.53
N GLY A 97 -9.72 -4.32 -19.41
CA GLY A 97 -10.14 -3.35 -20.44
C GLY A 97 -10.18 -1.88 -20.00
N TYR A 98 -9.49 -1.49 -18.92
CA TYR A 98 -9.45 -0.09 -18.50
C TYR A 98 -8.51 0.78 -19.38
N PRO A 99 -8.87 2.04 -19.67
CA PRO A 99 -8.03 2.94 -20.45
C PRO A 99 -6.66 3.22 -19.81
N ALA A 100 -5.62 3.32 -20.62
CA ALA A 100 -4.24 3.52 -20.15
C ALA A 100 -4.06 4.71 -19.19
N LYS A 101 -4.76 5.83 -19.42
CA LYS A 101 -4.74 6.99 -18.51
C LYS A 101 -5.22 6.60 -17.11
N PHE A 102 -6.36 5.91 -17.02
CA PHE A 102 -6.94 5.51 -15.75
C PHE A 102 -6.05 4.50 -15.00
N ARG A 103 -5.47 3.53 -15.73
CA ARG A 103 -4.51 2.56 -15.18
C ARG A 103 -3.29 3.26 -14.55
N ARG A 104 -2.70 4.23 -15.26
CA ARG A 104 -1.58 5.04 -14.75
C ARG A 104 -1.94 5.83 -13.50
N GLU A 105 -3.15 6.39 -13.46
CA GLU A 105 -3.63 7.14 -12.30
C GLU A 105 -3.79 6.22 -11.07
N VAL A 106 -4.35 5.01 -11.23
CA VAL A 106 -4.43 4.02 -10.14
C VAL A 106 -3.04 3.52 -9.73
N ALA A 107 -2.15 3.22 -10.69
CA ALA A 107 -0.78 2.81 -10.41
C ALA A 107 -0.02 3.88 -9.60
N THR A 108 -0.28 5.17 -9.89
CA THR A 108 0.26 6.28 -9.12
C THR A 108 -0.24 6.27 -7.68
N LEU A 109 -1.53 5.99 -7.43
CA LEU A 109 -2.04 5.85 -6.06
C LEU A 109 -1.36 4.71 -5.31
N VAL A 110 -1.23 3.54 -5.94
CA VAL A 110 -0.55 2.36 -5.35
C VAL A 110 0.90 2.69 -5.01
N LEU A 111 1.65 3.23 -5.96
CA LEU A 111 3.07 3.57 -5.80
C LEU A 111 3.33 4.56 -4.65
N ARG A 112 2.39 5.47 -4.39
CA ARG A 112 2.57 6.58 -3.42
C ARG A 112 1.89 6.32 -2.07
N SER A 113 1.09 5.26 -1.95
CA SER A 113 0.36 4.88 -0.73
C SER A 113 1.27 4.74 0.50
N GLY A 114 2.40 4.04 0.38
CA GLY A 114 3.39 3.94 1.45
C GLY A 114 4.08 5.27 1.76
N ARG A 115 4.27 6.13 0.75
CA ARG A 115 4.98 7.41 0.93
C ARG A 115 4.18 8.40 1.77
N ILE A 116 2.88 8.55 1.51
CA ILE A 116 2.01 9.41 2.33
C ILE A 116 1.87 8.86 3.76
N ARG A 117 1.80 7.53 3.92
CA ARG A 117 1.76 6.86 5.22
C ARG A 117 3.01 7.16 6.05
N ASN A 118 4.18 7.18 5.42
CA ASN A 118 5.48 7.40 6.07
C ASN A 118 5.95 8.86 6.08
N LEU A 119 5.21 9.79 5.48
CA LEU A 119 5.58 11.20 5.42
C LEU A 119 5.41 11.85 6.80
N ASP A 120 6.49 12.18 7.50
CA ASP A 120 6.35 12.93 8.75
C ASP A 120 6.52 14.44 8.51
N PRO A 121 5.44 15.22 8.41
CA PRO A 121 5.55 16.66 8.22
C PRO A 121 6.22 17.38 9.40
N HIS A 122 6.24 16.81 10.62
CA HIS A 122 6.73 17.49 11.81
C HIS A 122 8.03 16.94 12.39
N GLY A 123 8.58 15.85 11.85
CA GLY A 123 9.78 15.24 12.42
C GLY A 123 9.49 14.68 13.81
N SER A 124 8.67 13.63 13.84
CA SER A 124 7.94 13.03 14.96
C SER A 124 6.60 13.69 15.24
N LEU A 125 5.61 13.33 14.42
CA LEU A 125 4.18 13.49 14.71
C LEU A 125 3.84 13.02 16.14
N HIS A 126 4.52 11.99 16.62
CA HIS A 126 4.44 11.50 18.00
C HIS A 126 4.83 12.55 19.03
N THR A 127 5.85 13.37 18.79
CA THR A 127 6.29 14.40 19.74
C THR A 127 5.32 15.58 19.79
N VAL A 128 4.70 15.93 18.67
CA VAL A 128 3.74 17.05 18.59
C VAL A 128 2.37 16.64 19.13
N LEU A 129 1.86 15.45 18.78
CA LEU A 129 0.65 14.89 19.39
C LEU A 129 0.86 14.60 20.87
N ALA A 130 1.99 14.00 21.28
CA ALA A 130 2.27 13.77 22.70
C ALA A 130 2.42 15.09 23.49
N LYS A 131 3.04 16.14 22.92
CA LYS A 131 3.06 17.47 23.55
C LYS A 131 1.69 18.13 23.61
N ALA A 132 0.86 17.98 22.57
CA ALA A 132 -0.50 18.51 22.53
C ALA A 132 -1.41 17.78 23.53
N GLU A 133 -1.32 16.46 23.60
CA GLU A 133 -2.03 15.63 24.57
C GLU A 133 -1.55 15.86 26.01
N ALA A 134 -0.25 16.00 26.24
CA ALA A 134 0.28 16.37 27.56
C ALA A 134 -0.20 17.76 27.99
N ARG A 135 -0.27 18.73 27.07
CA ARG A 135 -0.88 20.04 27.32
C ARG A 135 -2.37 19.97 27.62
N ASN A 136 -3.12 19.11 26.91
CA ASN A 136 -4.56 18.93 27.12
C ASN A 136 -4.86 18.20 28.44
N ARG A 137 -4.06 17.19 28.81
CA ARG A 137 -4.10 16.54 30.13
C ARG A 137 -3.82 17.53 31.27
N ALA A 138 -2.91 18.48 31.06
CA ALA A 138 -2.58 19.52 32.04
C ALA A 138 -3.61 20.66 32.15
N ARG A 139 -4.54 20.80 31.19
CA ARG A 139 -5.53 21.91 31.14
C ARG A 139 -6.96 21.53 31.51
N GLY A 140 -7.23 20.26 31.81
CA GLY A 140 -8.60 19.78 32.05
C GLY A 140 -9.50 19.85 30.79
N PRO A 141 -10.78 19.44 30.88
CA PRO A 141 -11.63 19.13 29.73
C PRO A 141 -12.25 20.38 29.06
N ALA A 142 -11.44 21.39 28.78
CA ALA A 142 -11.85 22.51 27.93
C ALA A 142 -11.44 22.22 26.48
N LEU A 143 -12.43 22.21 25.58
CA LEU A 143 -12.26 21.99 24.14
C LEU A 143 -11.02 22.71 23.59
N ALA A 144 -10.11 21.94 22.98
CA ALA A 144 -8.93 22.48 22.30
C ALA A 144 -9.35 23.48 21.22
N LYS A 145 -8.96 24.75 21.37
CA LYS A 145 -9.18 25.78 20.36
C LYS A 145 -8.37 25.45 19.09
N PRO A 146 -8.95 25.57 17.88
CA PRO A 146 -8.22 25.40 16.64
C PRO A 146 -7.23 26.56 16.47
N GLY A 147 -5.95 26.28 16.20
CA GLY A 147 -4.97 27.32 15.87
C GLY A 147 -3.53 27.15 16.36
N VAL A 148 -3.10 25.98 16.84
CA VAL A 148 -1.68 25.82 17.22
C VAL A 148 -0.81 25.77 15.95
N PRO A 149 0.17 26.67 15.75
CA PRO A 149 1.04 26.63 14.59
C PRO A 149 1.90 25.37 14.62
N LEU A 150 1.73 24.53 13.61
CA LEU A 150 2.44 23.28 13.49
C LEU A 150 3.78 23.53 12.79
N PHE A 151 4.89 23.44 13.55
CA PHE A 151 6.25 23.64 13.04
C PHE A 151 6.64 22.48 12.12
N ILE A 152 6.57 22.68 10.80
CA ILE A 152 7.00 21.69 9.80
C ILE A 152 8.53 21.65 9.79
N GLY A 153 9.14 20.49 10.02
CA GLY A 153 10.58 20.33 9.83
C GLY A 153 10.95 20.54 8.36
N LYS A 154 12.14 21.10 8.06
CA LYS A 154 12.59 21.35 6.67
C LYS A 154 12.45 20.11 5.76
N SER A 155 12.77 18.93 6.30
CA SER A 155 12.65 17.62 5.62
C SER A 155 11.20 17.21 5.35
N GLY A 156 10.28 17.54 6.26
CA GLY A 156 8.84 17.29 6.12
C GLY A 156 8.19 18.17 5.05
N ALA A 157 8.57 19.45 5.01
CA ALA A 157 8.10 20.39 3.98
C ALA A 157 8.59 19.99 2.58
N ALA A 158 9.87 19.64 2.45
CA ALA A 158 10.44 19.15 1.19
C ALA A 158 9.79 17.83 0.76
N GLY A 159 9.56 16.91 1.70
CA GLY A 159 8.87 15.65 1.46
C GLY A 159 7.44 15.83 0.94
N LEU A 160 6.68 16.75 1.56
CA LEU A 160 5.32 17.08 1.13
C LEU A 160 5.31 17.73 -0.26
N ARG A 161 6.18 18.71 -0.53
CA ARG A 161 6.31 19.33 -1.86
C ARG A 161 6.60 18.31 -2.94
N ARG A 162 7.54 17.40 -2.68
CA ARG A 162 7.87 16.31 -3.62
C ARG A 162 6.67 15.39 -3.84
N LEU A 163 5.93 15.04 -2.78
CA LEU A 163 4.74 14.22 -2.90
C LEU A 163 3.65 14.92 -3.72
N LEU A 164 3.39 16.20 -3.47
CA LEU A 164 2.42 17.01 -4.22
C LEU A 164 2.81 17.10 -5.70
N SER A 165 4.08 17.36 -6.01
CA SER A 165 4.58 17.41 -7.38
C SER A 165 4.41 16.07 -8.11
N LEU A 166 4.73 14.95 -7.45
CA LEU A 166 4.64 13.61 -8.05
C LEU A 166 3.20 13.07 -8.14
N SER A 167 2.30 13.51 -7.26
CA SER A 167 0.90 13.09 -7.27
C SER A 167 0.01 14.01 -8.09
N GLY A 168 0.37 15.29 -8.24
CA GLY A 168 -0.40 16.30 -8.95
C GLY A 168 -1.87 16.30 -8.53
N PRO A 169 -2.82 16.19 -9.49
CA PRO A 169 -4.26 16.22 -9.20
C PRO A 169 -4.75 14.99 -8.41
N LEU A 170 -3.92 13.96 -8.25
CA LEU A 170 -4.29 12.73 -7.52
C LEU A 170 -4.04 12.83 -6.01
N PHE A 171 -3.54 13.96 -5.51
CA PHE A 171 -3.23 14.10 -4.09
C PHE A 171 -4.45 13.87 -3.17
N ASP A 172 -5.61 14.41 -3.53
CA ASP A 172 -6.83 14.23 -2.74
C ASP A 172 -7.30 12.76 -2.75
N ASP A 173 -7.20 12.09 -3.90
CA ASP A 173 -7.48 10.65 -4.01
C ASP A 173 -6.47 9.79 -3.21
N LEU A 174 -5.20 10.22 -3.16
CA LEU A 174 -4.16 9.58 -2.34
C LEU A 174 -4.40 9.79 -0.85
N LEU A 175 -4.86 10.97 -0.45
CA LEU A 175 -5.22 11.28 0.93
C LEU A 175 -6.43 10.44 1.38
N ASP A 176 -7.45 10.31 0.54
CA ASP A 176 -8.61 9.48 0.84
C ASP A 176 -8.24 8.00 0.92
N LEU A 177 -7.33 7.52 0.06
CA LEU A 177 -6.78 6.16 0.17
C LEU A 177 -6.04 5.97 1.51
N TYR A 178 -5.19 6.91 1.91
CA TYR A 178 -4.50 6.89 3.20
C TYR A 178 -5.46 6.84 4.40
N LEU A 179 -6.54 7.60 4.35
CA LEU A 179 -7.55 7.61 5.41
C LEU A 179 -8.32 6.28 5.48
N ALA A 180 -8.68 5.71 4.32
CA ALA A 180 -9.39 4.43 4.25
C ALA A 180 -8.54 3.24 4.70
N ASP A 181 -7.22 3.34 4.54
CA ASP A 181 -6.23 2.34 4.94
C ASP A 181 -6.06 2.21 6.47
N CYS A 182 -6.60 3.17 7.24
CA CYS A 182 -6.67 3.02 8.70
C CYS A 182 -7.72 1.97 9.09
N THR A 183 -7.32 0.70 9.17
CA THR A 183 -8.22 -0.40 9.55
C THR A 183 -8.22 -0.72 11.05
N SER A 184 -7.55 0.08 11.89
CA SER A 184 -7.51 -0.16 13.33
C SER A 184 -8.90 -0.04 13.96
N THR A 185 -9.27 -0.98 14.83
CA THR A 185 -10.47 -0.90 15.67
C THR A 185 -10.33 0.06 16.84
N ARG A 186 -9.10 0.51 17.14
CA ARG A 186 -8.79 1.39 18.27
C ARG A 186 -9.14 2.82 17.92
N THR A 187 -10.10 3.40 18.65
CA THR A 187 -10.61 4.77 18.42
C THR A 187 -9.51 5.83 18.46
N HIS A 188 -8.55 5.73 19.38
CA HIS A 188 -7.43 6.68 19.44
C HIS A 188 -6.57 6.64 18.16
N ARG A 189 -6.29 5.46 17.60
CA ARG A 189 -5.55 5.33 16.34
C ARG A 189 -6.32 5.92 15.17
N GLN A 190 -7.64 5.70 15.11
CA GLN A 190 -8.48 6.31 14.09
C GLN A 190 -8.46 7.85 14.19
N ALA A 191 -8.52 8.39 15.41
CA ALA A 191 -8.44 9.84 15.66
C ALA A 191 -7.07 10.41 15.24
N GLU A 192 -5.96 9.74 15.58
CA GLU A 192 -4.60 10.11 15.15
C GLU A 192 -4.50 10.17 13.62
N HIS A 193 -4.97 9.13 12.91
CA HIS A 193 -4.94 9.09 11.44
C HIS A 193 -5.78 10.20 10.81
N LYS A 194 -6.98 10.47 11.35
CA LYS A 194 -7.84 11.56 10.88
C LYS A 194 -7.20 12.93 11.09
N ALA A 195 -6.64 13.18 12.28
CA ALA A 195 -5.94 14.43 12.60
C ALA A 195 -4.74 14.65 11.67
N ARG A 196 -3.97 13.58 11.41
CA ARG A 196 -2.86 13.60 10.46
C ARG A 196 -3.31 13.89 9.03
N GLY A 197 -4.40 13.28 8.57
CA GLY A 197 -4.95 13.56 7.24
C GLY A 197 -5.41 15.01 7.08
N ALA A 198 -6.13 15.55 8.08
CA ALA A 198 -6.56 16.94 8.09
C ALA A 198 -5.38 17.92 8.03
N LEU A 199 -4.32 17.59 8.76
CA LEU A 199 -3.09 18.36 8.72
C LEU A 199 -2.43 18.33 7.34
N LEU A 200 -2.23 17.14 6.76
CA LEU A 200 -1.61 17.00 5.44
C LEU A 200 -2.37 17.80 4.38
N LEU A 201 -3.71 17.78 4.44
CA LEU A 201 -4.57 18.58 3.57
C LEU A 201 -4.36 20.08 3.75
N GLY A 202 -4.35 20.57 5.00
CA GLY A 202 -4.10 21.97 5.30
C GLY A 202 -2.73 22.44 4.80
N LEU A 203 -1.69 21.63 5.03
CA LEU A 203 -0.34 21.91 4.57
C LEU A 203 -0.25 21.92 3.04
N ALA A 204 -0.89 20.95 2.37
CA ALA A 204 -0.93 20.87 0.91
C ALA A 204 -1.55 22.13 0.30
N ARG A 205 -2.73 22.52 0.78
CA ARG A 205 -3.43 23.74 0.34
C ARG A 205 -2.58 24.99 0.55
N SER A 206 -1.93 25.11 1.70
CA SER A 206 -1.05 26.24 1.99
C SER A 206 0.20 26.30 1.10
N THR A 207 0.68 25.15 0.63
CA THR A 207 1.86 25.03 -0.22
C THR A 207 1.50 25.44 -1.64
N VAL A 208 0.43 24.86 -2.19
CA VAL A 208 -0.09 25.23 -3.51
C VAL A 208 -0.42 26.72 -3.59
N ALA A 209 -1.06 27.27 -2.56
CA ALA A 209 -1.39 28.70 -2.52
C ALA A 209 -0.15 29.61 -2.50
N ARG A 210 0.99 29.15 -1.94
CA ARG A 210 2.25 29.91 -1.95
C ARG A 210 2.92 29.85 -3.32
N ASP A 211 2.95 28.69 -3.93
CA ASP A 211 3.57 28.49 -5.26
C ASP A 211 2.79 29.24 -6.36
N LEU A 212 1.47 29.45 -6.21
CA LEU A 212 0.67 30.28 -7.12
C LEU A 212 0.92 31.80 -6.95
N ARG A 213 1.56 32.24 -5.86
CA ARG A 213 1.86 33.66 -5.58
C ARG A 213 3.30 34.05 -5.92
N SER A 214 4.17 33.09 -6.19
CA SER A 214 5.56 33.27 -6.60
C SER A 214 5.69 33.21 -8.12
#